data_AF-A0A2P6V8C5-F1
#
_entry.id   AF-A0A2P6V8C5-F1
#
_cell.length_a   1.000
_cell.length_b   1.000
_cell.length_c   1.000
_cell.angle_alpha   90.00
_cell.angle_beta   90.00
_cell.angle_gamma   90.00
#
_symmetry.space_group_name_H-M   'P 1'
#
loop_
_entity.id
_entity.type
_entity.pdbx_description
1 polymer ?
#
loop_
_entity_poly.entity_id
_entity_poly.type
_entity_poly.pdbx_seq_one_letter_code
_entity_poly.pdbx_strand_id
1 'polypeptide(L)'
;MALPVAWGVAIGVAGALVSLFSGNLNYAPGACERFEPYLASKIVGQELALRQIADAVCDQLAQAEPPRPLVLSLHGPPGVGKSMFHQLAAQALYNRVLRSDLRCPGLDCAGYKVLYGMDYVAEERQAQHNALRASLLEHLRSAPESLLVVEEYDKLDCSMRGFFRQLLENGQVANVTLNKAIIVLESNLGYTELHDLLLRAGDRSRIAPEEAQRVLKDMVFARWMAEGCEERSDTLKMVGLVSFFLPFFPLERRHIRQLFEMRLRERGAELHKRGAGGLAWSPQVVDFLTEKVDFDGQFPIEGAKEVATLMTRYASRPLRLWAAAQQAAAQQQKQQQQHKWSGSGGSGSSGSGGAAPAEALSGGHMRVGLMVASPAEVLHALWSGGIWTRRLYADYVIARLPLSDAEWEAVPSPCGGLGRALPAALDHSAGQAEQLLSRMLLPRAEKARLRTLALCLAREQRRLRVILPSLAVQRVLALCLLNS
;
A
#
# COMPACT_ATOMS: atom_id res chain seq x y z
N MET A 1 -27.57 22.12 46.14
CA MET A 1 -28.35 20.97 45.63
C MET A 1 -27.46 20.20 44.66
N ALA A 2 -26.92 19.06 45.10
CA ALA A 2 -26.04 18.23 44.29
C ALA A 2 -26.87 17.39 43.31
N LEU A 3 -26.59 17.49 42.01
CA LEU A 3 -27.17 16.60 41.02
C LEU A 3 -26.69 15.16 41.30
N PRO A 4 -27.57 14.15 41.23
CA PRO A 4 -27.19 12.78 41.57
C PRO A 4 -26.19 12.24 40.54
N VAL A 5 -25.09 11.67 41.03
CA VAL A 5 -23.99 11.04 40.27
C VAL A 5 -24.48 10.09 39.18
N ALA A 6 -25.67 9.49 39.36
CA ALA A 6 -26.32 8.61 38.38
C ALA A 6 -26.62 9.28 37.02
N TRP A 7 -26.92 10.58 36.98
CA TRP A 7 -27.19 11.30 35.73
C TRP A 7 -25.91 11.60 34.94
N GLY A 8 -24.78 11.83 35.61
CA GLY A 8 -23.49 12.01 34.96
C GLY A 8 -23.01 10.75 34.24
N VAL A 9 -23.24 9.58 34.86
CA VAL A 9 -22.92 8.27 34.25
C VAL A 9 -23.86 7.96 33.09
N ALA A 10 -25.16 8.27 33.22
CA ALA A 10 -26.14 8.04 32.14
C ALA A 10 -25.87 8.91 30.90
N ILE A 11 -25.47 10.18 31.08
CA ILE A 11 -25.08 11.07 29.97
C ILE A 11 -23.78 10.57 29.30
N GLY A 12 -22.80 10.10 30.09
CA GLY A 12 -21.55 9.54 29.55
C GLY A 12 -21.77 8.25 28.76
N VAL A 13 -22.64 7.36 29.24
CA VAL A 13 -23.00 6.11 28.54
C VAL A 13 -23.86 6.39 27.30
N ALA A 14 -24.78 7.34 27.37
CA ALA A 14 -25.56 7.79 26.21
C ALA A 14 -24.67 8.46 25.15
N GLY A 15 -23.69 9.28 25.54
CA GLY A 15 -22.71 9.89 24.63
C GLY A 15 -21.81 8.85 23.97
N ALA A 16 -21.37 7.83 24.72
CA ALA A 16 -20.59 6.72 24.17
C ALA A 16 -21.42 5.82 23.24
N LEU A 17 -22.68 5.55 23.58
CA LEU A 17 -23.61 4.80 22.72
C LEU A 17 -23.98 5.60 21.46
N VAL A 18 -24.25 6.90 21.57
CA VAL A 18 -24.48 7.77 20.42
C VAL A 18 -23.22 7.86 19.57
N SER A 19 -22.00 7.90 20.13
CA SER A 19 -20.77 7.81 19.33
C SER A 19 -20.54 6.42 18.70
N LEU A 20 -21.12 5.35 19.25
CA LEU A 20 -21.06 3.99 18.70
C LEU A 20 -22.12 3.76 17.63
N PHE A 21 -23.24 4.49 17.65
CA PHE A 21 -24.39 4.31 16.76
C PHE A 21 -24.60 5.46 15.76
N SER A 22 -24.08 6.66 16.04
CA SER A 22 -23.86 7.71 15.06
C SER A 22 -22.52 7.42 14.40
N GLY A 23 -22.53 7.19 13.09
CA GLY A 23 -21.33 7.05 12.27
C GLY A 23 -20.50 8.32 12.17
N ASN A 24 -20.16 8.93 13.31
CA ASN A 24 -19.31 10.09 13.38
C ASN A 24 -17.87 9.64 13.12
N LEU A 25 -17.30 10.16 12.03
CA LEU A 25 -15.97 9.89 11.48
C LEU A 25 -14.85 10.55 12.28
N ASN A 26 -14.97 10.51 13.60
CA ASN A 26 -14.10 11.23 14.50
C ASN A 26 -12.73 10.55 14.58
N TYR A 27 -11.72 11.33 14.92
CA TYR A 27 -10.42 10.78 15.28
C TYR A 27 -10.56 9.84 16.48
N ALA A 28 -9.84 8.72 16.44
CA ALA A 28 -9.89 7.72 17.49
C ALA A 28 -9.36 8.28 18.82
N PRO A 29 -9.99 7.94 19.95
CA PRO A 29 -9.47 8.28 21.26
C PRO A 29 -8.01 7.84 21.42
N GLY A 30 -7.21 8.69 22.05
CA GLY A 30 -5.78 8.45 22.23
C GLY A 30 -4.95 8.62 20.94
N ALA A 31 -5.47 9.26 19.88
CA ALA A 31 -4.74 9.47 18.63
C ALA A 31 -3.41 10.20 18.82
N CYS A 32 -3.40 11.30 19.57
CA CYS A 32 -2.19 12.09 19.84
C CYS A 32 -1.07 11.23 20.43
N GLU A 33 -1.35 10.46 21.48
CA GLU A 33 -0.36 9.70 22.25
C GLU A 33 0.34 8.61 21.42
N ARG A 34 -0.34 8.08 20.39
CA ARG A 34 0.20 7.04 19.50
C ARG A 34 0.72 7.60 18.18
N PHE A 35 0.46 8.86 17.85
CA PHE A 35 0.79 9.44 16.55
C PHE A 35 2.30 9.45 16.28
N GLU A 36 3.07 10.15 17.11
CA GLU A 36 4.53 10.24 16.94
C GLU A 36 5.23 8.88 17.05
N PRO A 37 5.00 8.06 18.11
CA PRO A 37 5.72 6.80 18.25
C PRO A 37 5.43 5.83 17.11
N TYR A 38 4.19 5.84 16.59
CA TYR A 38 3.84 5.01 15.45
C TYR A 38 4.58 5.43 14.18
N LEU A 39 4.55 6.72 13.86
CA LEU A 39 5.25 7.26 12.68
C LEU A 39 6.76 7.07 12.77
N ALA A 40 7.36 7.41 13.92
CA ALA A 40 8.80 7.26 14.14
C ALA A 40 9.27 5.80 14.07
N SER A 41 8.40 4.83 14.37
CA SER A 41 8.72 3.40 14.23
C SER A 41 8.74 2.91 12.78
N LYS A 42 8.21 3.70 11.83
CA LYS A 42 7.97 3.30 10.44
C LYS A 42 8.64 4.18 9.39
N ILE A 43 8.83 5.46 9.69
CA ILE A 43 9.44 6.45 8.79
C ILE A 43 10.84 6.74 9.30
N VAL A 44 11.82 6.66 8.40
CA VAL A 44 13.23 6.81 8.73
C VAL A 44 13.77 8.11 8.15
N GLY A 45 14.51 8.87 8.95
CA GLY A 45 15.25 10.03 8.47
C GLY A 45 14.36 11.25 8.20
N GLN A 46 13.20 11.36 8.85
CA GLN A 46 12.31 12.52 8.72
C GLN A 46 11.94 13.13 10.08
N GLU A 47 12.80 12.95 11.08
CA GLU A 47 12.52 13.25 12.49
C GLU A 47 12.19 14.74 12.71
N LEU A 48 12.85 15.65 11.97
CA LEU A 48 12.61 17.10 12.06
C LEU A 48 11.16 17.46 11.69
N ALA A 49 10.63 16.85 10.62
CA ALA A 49 9.26 17.09 10.19
C ALA A 49 8.26 16.34 11.09
N LEU A 50 8.54 15.06 11.42
CA LEU A 50 7.60 14.22 12.18
C LEU A 50 7.30 14.78 13.57
N ARG A 51 8.28 15.37 14.27
CA ARG A 51 8.06 16.01 15.57
C ARG A 51 7.12 17.20 15.47
N GLN A 52 7.40 18.13 14.54
CA GLN A 52 6.54 19.30 14.31
C GLN A 52 5.12 18.91 13.91
N ILE A 53 4.99 17.89 13.05
CA ILE A 53 3.68 17.37 12.66
C ILE A 53 2.95 16.79 13.87
N ALA A 54 3.63 15.97 14.70
CA ALA A 54 3.01 15.37 15.87
C ALA A 54 2.49 16.42 16.84
N ASP A 55 3.31 17.43 17.16
CA ASP A 55 2.93 18.54 18.03
C ASP A 55 1.72 19.28 17.46
N ALA A 56 1.77 19.66 16.17
CA ALA A 56 0.67 20.37 15.51
C ALA A 56 -0.63 19.55 15.46
N VAL A 57 -0.53 18.25 15.20
CA VAL A 57 -1.69 17.34 15.19
C VAL A 57 -2.27 17.21 16.60
N CYS A 58 -1.43 17.03 17.61
CA CYS A 58 -1.88 16.96 19.01
C CYS A 58 -2.58 18.25 19.45
N ASP A 59 -2.04 19.42 19.11
CA ASP A 59 -2.65 20.72 19.40
C ASP A 59 -4.01 20.90 18.70
N GLN A 60 -4.13 20.40 17.46
CA GLN A 60 -5.38 20.42 16.70
C GLN A 60 -6.43 19.50 17.33
N LEU A 61 -6.04 18.31 17.78
CA LEU A 61 -6.92 17.33 18.42
C LEU A 61 -7.35 17.74 19.83
N ALA A 62 -6.51 18.50 20.55
CA ALA A 62 -6.82 18.97 21.91
C ALA A 62 -7.88 20.07 21.95
N GLN A 63 -8.06 20.80 20.85
CA GLN A 63 -9.03 21.88 20.74
C GLN A 63 -10.41 21.34 20.34
N ALA A 64 -11.42 21.54 21.19
CA ALA A 64 -12.79 21.11 20.90
C ALA A 64 -13.38 21.78 19.65
N GLU A 65 -13.07 23.06 19.44
CA GLU A 65 -13.49 23.87 18.29
C GLU A 65 -12.30 24.72 17.79
N PRO A 66 -11.39 24.16 16.97
CA PRO A 66 -10.26 24.92 16.45
C PRO A 66 -10.74 26.06 15.54
N PRO A 67 -10.05 27.20 15.47
CA PRO A 67 -10.49 28.34 14.67
C PRO A 67 -10.32 28.12 13.15
N ARG A 68 -9.42 27.21 12.74
CA ARG A 68 -9.08 26.92 11.34
C ARG A 68 -8.56 25.47 11.20
N PRO A 69 -8.61 24.87 9.99
CA PRO A 69 -7.96 23.58 9.73
C PRO A 69 -6.46 23.63 10.01
N LEU A 70 -5.89 22.47 10.35
CA LEU A 70 -4.44 22.28 10.32
C LEU A 70 -3.99 21.97 8.89
N VAL A 71 -3.20 22.87 8.28
CA VAL A 71 -2.69 22.69 6.91
C VAL A 71 -1.18 22.43 6.96
N LEU A 72 -0.76 21.22 6.62
CA LEU A 72 0.61 20.75 6.60
C LEU A 72 1.08 20.62 5.16
N SER A 73 2.19 21.26 4.80
CA SER A 73 2.76 21.18 3.46
C SER A 73 4.09 20.42 3.49
N LEU A 74 4.13 19.23 2.89
CA LEU A 74 5.25 18.29 2.90
C LEU A 74 6.04 18.41 1.60
N HIS A 75 7.33 18.73 1.69
CA HIS A 75 8.20 18.96 0.54
C HIS A 75 9.42 18.06 0.54
N GLY A 76 9.76 17.46 -0.59
CA GLY A 76 10.98 16.65 -0.72
C GLY A 76 11.03 15.87 -2.03
N PRO A 77 12.12 15.16 -2.33
CA PRO A 77 12.20 14.37 -3.55
C PRO A 77 11.24 13.16 -3.53
N PRO A 78 11.01 12.49 -4.66
CA PRO A 78 10.24 11.25 -4.68
C PRO A 78 10.91 10.16 -3.83
N GLY A 79 10.10 9.29 -3.21
CA GLY A 79 10.62 8.10 -2.50
C GLY A 79 11.13 8.33 -1.07
N VAL A 80 11.04 9.54 -0.52
CA VAL A 80 11.45 9.84 0.87
C VAL A 80 10.40 9.53 1.94
N GLY A 81 9.18 9.15 1.53
CA GLY A 81 8.13 8.69 2.45
C GLY A 81 6.97 9.65 2.69
N LYS A 82 6.79 10.72 1.88
CA LYS A 82 5.61 11.61 1.95
C LYS A 82 4.30 10.82 1.87
N SER A 83 4.12 10.05 0.80
CA SER A 83 2.89 9.28 0.64
C SER A 83 2.70 8.17 1.69
N MET A 84 3.81 7.62 2.20
CA MET A 84 3.77 6.68 3.32
C MET A 84 3.35 7.36 4.62
N PHE A 85 3.74 8.63 4.83
CA PHE A 85 3.37 9.41 6.00
C PHE A 85 1.86 9.54 6.13
N HIS A 86 1.13 10.02 5.12
CA HIS A 86 -0.31 10.25 5.31
C HIS A 86 -1.10 8.94 5.45
N GLN A 87 -0.63 7.83 4.86
CA GLN A 87 -1.21 6.51 5.07
C GLN A 87 -1.03 6.02 6.51
N LEU A 88 0.13 6.26 7.11
CA LEU A 88 0.40 5.94 8.51
C LEU A 88 -0.28 6.92 9.47
N ALA A 89 -0.40 8.19 9.08
CA ALA A 89 -1.14 9.20 9.82
C ALA A 89 -2.63 8.81 9.89
N ALA A 90 -3.23 8.36 8.78
CA ALA A 90 -4.60 7.83 8.79
C ALA A 90 -4.75 6.65 9.77
N GLN A 91 -3.77 5.74 9.83
CA GLN A 91 -3.78 4.64 10.79
C GLN A 91 -3.70 5.14 12.24
N ALA A 92 -2.81 6.09 12.52
CA ALA A 92 -2.67 6.69 13.84
C ALA A 92 -3.88 7.54 14.25
N LEU A 93 -4.54 8.19 13.30
CA LEU A 93 -5.70 9.04 13.59
C LEU A 93 -6.96 8.20 13.82
N TYR A 94 -7.21 7.15 13.03
CA TYR A 94 -8.53 6.50 13.02
C TYR A 94 -8.56 5.08 13.62
N ASN A 95 -7.44 4.35 13.70
CA ASN A 95 -7.48 2.97 14.19
C ASN A 95 -7.30 2.91 15.71
N ARG A 96 -8.35 2.60 16.47
CA ARG A 96 -8.28 2.41 17.94
C ARG A 96 -7.20 1.41 18.37
N VAL A 97 -7.05 0.35 17.58
CA VAL A 97 -5.94 -0.61 17.70
C VAL A 97 -5.25 -0.67 16.35
N LEU A 98 -3.94 -0.44 16.32
CA LEU A 98 -3.10 -0.48 15.11
C LEU A 98 -2.94 -1.92 14.51
N ARG A 99 -3.87 -2.82 14.84
CA ARG A 99 -3.93 -4.24 14.46
C ARG A 99 -5.36 -4.75 14.20
N SER A 100 -6.41 -3.95 14.40
CA SER A 100 -7.80 -4.42 14.34
C SER A 100 -8.45 -4.28 12.95
N ASP A 101 -9.67 -4.79 12.87
CA ASP A 101 -10.62 -4.91 11.75
C ASP A 101 -10.99 -3.61 11.02
N LEU A 102 -10.83 -2.44 11.63
CA LEU A 102 -10.86 -1.15 10.93
C LEU A 102 -9.51 -0.88 10.24
N ARG A 103 -9.55 -0.85 8.91
CA ARG A 103 -8.37 -0.66 8.05
C ARG A 103 -8.38 0.74 7.46
N CYS A 104 -8.11 1.76 8.27
CA CYS A 104 -7.59 3.01 7.70
C CYS A 104 -6.14 2.81 7.30
N PRO A 105 -5.68 3.23 6.11
CA PRO A 105 -6.49 3.62 4.94
C PRO A 105 -7.16 2.40 4.28
N GLY A 106 -8.39 2.55 3.78
CA GLY A 106 -9.19 1.46 3.20
C GLY A 106 -10.68 1.80 3.05
N LEU A 107 -11.50 0.83 2.63
CA LEU A 107 -12.94 1.03 2.33
C LEU A 107 -13.73 1.57 3.53
N ASP A 108 -13.35 1.17 4.74
CA ASP A 108 -14.03 1.55 5.98
C ASP A 108 -13.48 2.86 6.58
N CYS A 109 -12.56 3.54 5.87
CA CYS A 109 -11.91 4.75 6.33
C CYS A 109 -12.54 6.01 5.74
N ALA A 110 -13.77 6.30 6.16
CA ALA A 110 -14.51 7.41 5.55
C ALA A 110 -14.01 8.81 5.95
N GLY A 111 -13.10 8.95 6.93
CA GLY A 111 -12.44 10.21 7.27
C GLY A 111 -11.18 10.52 6.47
N TYR A 112 -10.68 9.58 5.66
CA TYR A 112 -9.43 9.75 4.90
C TYR A 112 -9.71 9.87 3.41
N LYS A 113 -9.25 10.95 2.79
CA LYS A 113 -9.43 11.20 1.35
C LYS A 113 -8.14 11.68 0.73
N VAL A 114 -7.76 11.06 -0.37
CA VAL A 114 -6.65 11.53 -1.22
C VAL A 114 -7.23 12.08 -2.51
N LEU A 115 -6.75 13.25 -2.91
CA LEU A 115 -7.03 13.87 -4.19
C LEU A 115 -5.81 13.66 -5.09
N TYR A 116 -6.04 13.02 -6.23
CA TYR A 116 -5.02 12.72 -7.24
C TYR A 116 -5.35 13.45 -8.54
N GLY A 117 -4.32 13.60 -9.39
CA GLY A 117 -4.50 13.71 -10.84
C GLY A 117 -5.18 15.00 -11.28
N MET A 118 -4.57 16.14 -10.98
CA MET A 118 -5.06 17.46 -11.40
C MET A 118 -4.61 17.85 -12.82
N ASP A 119 -3.79 17.00 -13.45
CA ASP A 119 -3.25 17.18 -14.79
C ASP A 119 -4.21 16.61 -15.86
N TYR A 120 -5.37 17.23 -16.02
CA TYR A 120 -6.35 16.83 -17.04
C TYR A 120 -6.10 17.49 -18.40
N VAL A 121 -6.38 16.73 -19.46
CA VAL A 121 -6.42 17.25 -20.84
C VAL A 121 -7.47 18.37 -20.95
N ALA A 122 -7.20 19.38 -21.77
CA ALA A 122 -7.96 20.63 -21.77
C ALA A 122 -9.48 20.48 -21.98
N GLU A 123 -9.89 19.50 -22.79
CA GLU A 123 -11.31 19.28 -23.14
C GLU A 123 -12.13 18.72 -21.97
N GLU A 124 -11.54 17.88 -21.11
CA GLU A 124 -12.25 17.26 -19.98
C GLU A 124 -12.03 17.99 -18.65
N ARG A 125 -11.04 18.90 -18.60
CA ARG A 125 -10.58 19.57 -17.38
C ARG A 125 -11.72 20.18 -16.57
N GLN A 126 -12.62 20.94 -17.20
CA GLN A 126 -13.71 21.60 -16.47
C GLN A 126 -14.69 20.61 -15.84
N ALA A 127 -15.04 19.54 -16.56
CA ALA A 127 -15.95 18.52 -16.06
C ALA A 127 -15.32 17.74 -14.90
N GLN A 128 -14.04 17.37 -15.03
CA GLN A 128 -13.30 16.69 -13.98
C GLN A 128 -13.11 17.57 -12.74
N HIS A 129 -12.79 18.86 -12.92
CA HIS A 129 -12.70 19.81 -11.80
C HIS A 129 -14.04 19.95 -11.07
N ASN A 130 -15.14 20.02 -11.79
CA ASN A 130 -16.46 20.08 -11.17
C ASN A 130 -16.80 18.79 -10.41
N ALA A 131 -16.51 17.62 -10.98
CA ALA A 131 -16.70 16.33 -10.32
C ALA A 131 -15.84 16.20 -9.06
N LEU A 132 -14.57 16.63 -9.12
CA LEU A 132 -13.66 16.61 -7.99
C LEU A 132 -14.11 17.56 -6.88
N ARG A 133 -14.49 18.80 -7.22
CA ARG A 133 -15.05 19.77 -6.27
C ARG A 133 -16.28 19.19 -5.57
N ALA A 134 -17.21 18.62 -6.32
CA ALA A 134 -18.42 18.01 -5.76
C ALA A 134 -18.06 16.83 -4.82
N SER A 135 -17.18 15.93 -5.25
CA SER A 135 -16.74 14.80 -4.42
C SER A 135 -16.02 15.24 -3.15
N LEU A 136 -15.19 16.29 -3.24
CA LEU A 136 -14.49 16.84 -2.08
C LEU A 136 -15.47 17.47 -1.09
N LEU A 137 -16.35 18.35 -1.56
CA LEU A 137 -17.33 19.00 -0.70
C LEU A 137 -18.25 17.98 -0.02
N GLU A 138 -18.69 16.95 -0.73
CA GLU A 138 -19.50 15.87 -0.16
C GLU A 138 -18.74 15.10 0.93
N HIS A 139 -17.47 14.80 0.70
CA HIS A 139 -16.63 14.16 1.71
C HIS A 139 -16.47 15.04 2.95
N LEU A 140 -16.21 16.34 2.79
CA LEU A 140 -16.04 17.26 3.91
C LEU A 140 -17.33 17.49 4.70
N ARG A 141 -18.51 17.40 4.07
CA ARG A 141 -19.80 17.45 4.78
C ARG A 141 -20.04 16.23 5.64
N SER A 142 -19.68 15.06 5.11
CA SER A 142 -19.86 13.78 5.82
C SER A 142 -18.79 13.54 6.87
N ALA A 143 -17.57 14.05 6.67
CA ALA A 143 -16.40 13.86 7.54
C ALA A 143 -15.73 15.20 7.93
N PRO A 144 -16.26 15.93 8.92
CA PRO A 144 -15.64 17.17 9.40
C PRO A 144 -14.25 16.97 10.04
N GLU A 145 -14.03 15.81 10.69
CA GLU A 145 -12.74 15.36 11.24
C GLU A 145 -11.98 14.53 10.21
N SER A 146 -11.72 15.11 9.03
CA SER A 146 -11.06 14.42 7.92
C SER A 146 -9.56 14.66 7.85
N LEU A 147 -8.83 13.62 7.46
CA LEU A 147 -7.48 13.70 6.92
C LEU A 147 -7.58 13.79 5.39
N LEU A 148 -7.49 15.02 4.87
CA LEU A 148 -7.50 15.30 3.44
C LEU A 148 -6.07 15.41 2.93
N VAL A 149 -5.74 14.67 1.87
CA VAL A 149 -4.42 14.71 1.23
C VAL A 149 -4.57 15.23 -0.20
N VAL A 150 -3.76 16.22 -0.56
CA VAL A 150 -3.65 16.76 -1.92
C VAL A 150 -2.25 16.45 -2.43
N GLU A 151 -2.13 15.46 -3.30
CA GLU A 151 -0.86 15.11 -3.91
C GLU A 151 -0.51 16.06 -5.06
N GLU A 152 0.78 16.33 -5.23
CA GLU A 152 1.33 17.23 -6.26
C GLU A 152 0.64 18.60 -6.29
N TYR A 153 0.38 19.16 -5.10
CA TYR A 153 -0.38 20.41 -4.99
C TYR A 153 0.31 21.61 -5.67
N ASP A 154 1.63 21.53 -5.88
CA ASP A 154 2.40 22.52 -6.66
C ASP A 154 2.00 22.56 -8.13
N LYS A 155 1.35 21.53 -8.65
CA LYS A 155 0.85 21.45 -10.04
C LYS A 155 -0.61 21.89 -10.19
N LEU A 156 -1.24 22.37 -9.12
CA LEU A 156 -2.62 22.85 -9.20
C LEU A 156 -2.74 24.00 -10.19
N ASP A 157 -3.65 23.85 -11.17
CA ASP A 157 -3.96 24.91 -12.10
C ASP A 157 -4.62 26.12 -11.41
N CYS A 158 -4.72 27.25 -12.12
CA CYS A 158 -5.28 28.48 -11.56
C CYS A 158 -6.69 28.27 -10.98
N SER A 159 -7.53 27.49 -11.66
CA SER A 159 -8.92 27.27 -11.27
C SER A 159 -9.02 26.50 -9.95
N MET A 160 -8.17 25.50 -9.77
CA MET A 160 -8.16 24.67 -8.57
C MET A 160 -7.46 25.36 -7.41
N ARG A 161 -6.40 26.13 -7.66
CA ARG A 161 -5.79 26.99 -6.62
C ARG A 161 -6.79 27.99 -6.05
N GLY A 162 -7.51 28.72 -6.90
CA GLY A 162 -8.55 29.65 -6.45
C GLY A 162 -9.65 28.96 -5.63
N PHE A 163 -10.06 27.75 -6.04
CA PHE A 163 -11.02 26.94 -5.30
C PHE A 163 -10.49 26.53 -3.91
N PHE A 164 -9.25 26.01 -3.83
CA PHE A 164 -8.66 25.63 -2.54
C PHE A 164 -8.45 26.83 -1.63
N ARG A 165 -8.04 27.98 -2.17
CA ARG A 165 -7.96 29.23 -1.38
C ARG A 165 -9.30 29.57 -0.76
N GLN A 166 -10.36 29.65 -1.57
CA GLN A 166 -11.70 29.98 -1.08
C GLN A 166 -12.19 28.95 -0.03
N LEU A 167 -11.93 27.67 -0.28
CA LEU A 167 -12.31 26.59 0.62
C LEU A 167 -11.61 26.70 1.97
N LEU A 168 -10.31 27.01 1.99
CA LEU A 168 -9.50 27.16 3.21
C LEU A 168 -9.76 28.48 3.95
N GLU A 169 -10.00 29.59 3.22
CA GLU A 169 -10.30 30.90 3.80
C GLU A 169 -11.68 30.90 4.47
N ASN A 170 -12.71 30.41 3.77
CA ASN A 170 -14.09 30.51 4.19
C ASN A 170 -14.87 29.23 3.85
N GLY A 171 -14.61 28.13 4.57
CA GLY A 171 -15.34 26.86 4.37
C GLY A 171 -16.87 26.99 4.39
N GLN A 172 -17.39 27.98 5.14
CA GLN A 172 -18.84 28.26 5.19
C GLN A 172 -19.44 28.66 3.83
N VAL A 173 -18.65 29.26 2.92
CA VAL A 173 -19.11 29.61 1.56
C VAL A 173 -19.52 28.37 0.77
N ALA A 174 -18.97 27.19 1.09
CA ALA A 174 -19.33 25.93 0.48
C ALA A 174 -20.23 25.03 1.37
N ASN A 175 -20.78 25.60 2.45
CA ASN A 175 -21.58 24.90 3.47
C ASN A 175 -20.82 23.68 4.04
N VAL A 176 -19.52 23.85 4.30
CA VAL A 176 -18.64 22.86 4.93
C VAL A 176 -17.89 23.51 6.10
N THR A 177 -17.58 22.73 7.13
CA THR A 177 -16.69 23.19 8.22
C THR A 177 -15.40 22.41 8.15
N LEU A 178 -14.28 23.14 8.07
CA LEU A 178 -12.94 22.54 7.95
C LEU A 178 -12.13 22.66 9.23
N ASN A 179 -12.69 23.33 10.24
CA ASN A 179 -12.02 23.67 11.47
C ASN A 179 -11.35 22.47 12.16
N LYS A 180 -11.90 21.26 12.02
CA LYS A 180 -11.37 20.03 12.61
C LYS A 180 -10.60 19.14 11.61
N ALA A 181 -10.52 19.55 10.35
CA ALA A 181 -9.81 18.81 9.32
C ALA A 181 -8.29 18.99 9.47
N ILE A 182 -7.56 17.92 9.16
CA ILE A 182 -6.12 17.93 8.95
C ILE A 182 -5.91 17.79 7.45
N ILE A 183 -5.26 18.78 6.85
CA ILE A 183 -5.03 18.86 5.41
C ILE A 183 -3.54 18.71 5.16
N VAL A 184 -3.17 17.72 4.36
CA VAL A 184 -1.79 17.42 3.96
C VAL A 184 -1.63 17.76 2.49
N LEU A 185 -0.71 18.67 2.19
CA LEU A 185 -0.34 19.07 0.84
C LEU A 185 1.01 18.44 0.52
N GLU A 186 1.08 17.54 -0.46
CA GLU A 186 2.34 16.91 -0.85
C GLU A 186 2.93 17.55 -2.11
N SER A 187 4.22 17.85 -2.08
CA SER A 187 4.91 18.39 -3.25
C SER A 187 6.32 17.83 -3.40
N ASN A 188 6.76 17.77 -4.66
CA ASN A 188 8.15 17.53 -4.99
C ASN A 188 8.95 18.84 -5.18
N LEU A 189 8.28 20.00 -5.16
CA LEU A 189 8.92 21.31 -5.22
C LEU A 189 9.80 21.55 -3.98
N GLY A 190 10.92 22.25 -4.17
CA GLY A 190 11.82 22.63 -3.07
C GLY A 190 12.91 21.60 -2.76
N TYR A 191 12.95 20.45 -3.46
CA TYR A 191 13.88 19.37 -3.11
C TYR A 191 15.35 19.73 -3.36
N THR A 192 15.63 20.54 -4.38
CA THR A 192 16.97 21.06 -4.69
C THR A 192 17.46 21.99 -3.58
N GLU A 193 16.60 22.86 -3.08
CA GLU A 193 16.92 23.80 -2.02
C GLU A 193 17.10 23.08 -0.67
N LEU A 194 16.32 22.03 -0.41
CA LEU A 194 16.52 21.14 0.73
C LEU A 194 17.85 20.38 0.63
N HIS A 195 18.24 19.96 -0.57
CA HIS A 195 19.53 19.33 -0.81
C HIS A 195 20.69 20.30 -0.53
N ASP A 196 20.63 21.52 -1.04
CA ASP A 196 21.63 22.57 -0.78
C ASP A 196 21.70 22.94 0.70
N LEU A 197 20.56 22.95 1.39
CA LEU A 197 20.49 23.17 2.83
C LEU A 197 21.24 22.07 3.60
N LEU A 198 21.07 20.80 3.21
CA LEU A 198 21.82 19.68 3.79
C LEU A 198 23.31 19.79 3.54
N LEU A 199 23.73 20.12 2.31
CA LEU A 199 25.15 20.26 1.97
C LEU A 199 25.80 21.39 2.78
N ARG A 200 25.12 22.54 2.91
CA ARG A 200 25.63 23.68 3.69
C ARG A 200 25.72 23.36 5.18
N ALA A 201 24.72 22.68 5.74
CA ALA A 201 24.72 22.31 7.16
C ALA A 201 25.75 21.22 7.48
N GLY A 202 26.05 20.34 6.52
CA GLY A 202 26.90 19.15 6.66
C GLY A 202 26.27 18.03 7.49
N ASP A 203 25.35 18.37 8.39
CA ASP A 203 24.55 17.44 9.17
C ASP A 203 23.12 17.99 9.30
N ARG A 204 22.14 17.15 8.95
CA ARG A 204 20.71 17.43 9.07
C ARG A 204 20.26 17.87 10.48
N SER A 205 20.91 17.38 11.52
CA SER A 205 20.58 17.73 12.91
C SER A 205 20.89 19.18 13.26
N ARG A 206 21.70 19.86 12.42
CA ARG A 206 22.04 21.28 12.57
C ARG A 206 21.05 22.21 11.87
N ILE A 207 20.14 21.67 11.07
CA ILE A 207 19.14 22.47 10.35
C ILE A 207 18.01 22.80 11.32
N ALA A 208 17.78 24.09 11.54
CA ALA A 208 16.66 24.55 12.34
C ALA A 208 15.33 24.39 11.58
N PRO A 209 14.22 24.01 12.27
CA PRO A 209 12.89 23.96 11.69
C PRO A 209 12.51 25.22 10.91
N GLU A 210 12.81 26.39 11.47
CA GLU A 210 12.45 27.70 10.93
C GLU A 210 13.22 28.03 9.65
N GLU A 211 14.46 27.56 9.53
CA GLU A 211 15.27 27.75 8.33
C GLU A 211 14.68 26.92 7.17
N ALA A 212 14.42 25.64 7.41
CA ALA A 212 13.84 24.77 6.39
C ALA A 212 12.44 25.23 5.97
N GLN A 213 11.59 25.64 6.93
CA GLN A 213 10.28 26.20 6.66
C GLN A 213 10.36 27.46 5.80
N ARG A 214 11.29 28.37 6.08
CA ARG A 214 11.47 29.61 5.30
C ARG A 214 11.84 29.30 3.86
N VAL A 215 12.83 28.43 3.65
CA VAL A 215 13.26 28.00 2.31
C VAL A 215 12.08 27.46 1.50
N LEU A 216 11.30 26.54 2.08
CA LEU A 216 10.17 25.93 1.41
C LEU A 216 9.05 26.92 1.11
N LYS A 217 8.70 27.77 2.09
CA LYS A 217 7.69 28.81 1.92
C LYS A 217 8.05 29.78 0.80
N ASP A 218 9.30 30.24 0.77
CA ASP A 218 9.78 31.18 -0.25
C ASP A 218 9.77 30.52 -1.64
N MET A 219 10.13 29.24 -1.73
CA MET A 219 10.07 28.47 -2.98
C MET A 219 8.66 28.32 -3.52
N VAL A 220 7.69 27.95 -2.67
CA VAL A 220 6.27 27.83 -3.05
C VAL A 220 5.75 29.18 -3.52
N PHE A 221 6.03 30.25 -2.77
CA PHE A 221 5.62 31.60 -3.12
C PHE A 221 6.20 32.03 -4.49
N ALA A 222 7.50 31.83 -4.70
CA ALA A 222 8.16 32.19 -5.95
C ALA A 222 7.59 31.40 -7.15
N ARG A 223 7.37 30.09 -6.97
CA ARG A 223 6.80 29.22 -8.01
C ARG A 223 5.40 29.69 -8.42
N TRP A 224 4.53 29.95 -7.46
CA TRP A 224 3.16 30.37 -7.73
C TRP A 224 3.06 31.77 -8.32
N MET A 225 3.93 32.69 -7.91
CA MET A 225 4.04 34.02 -8.52
C MET A 225 4.49 33.93 -9.98
N ALA A 226 5.43 33.04 -10.30
CA ALA A 226 5.93 32.86 -11.66
C ALA A 226 4.87 32.30 -12.63
N GLU A 227 3.93 31.50 -12.12
CA GLU A 227 2.81 30.98 -12.92
C GLU A 227 1.74 32.03 -13.25
N GLY A 228 1.72 33.17 -12.53
CA GLY A 228 0.90 34.33 -12.89
C GLY A 228 -0.61 34.13 -12.80
N CYS A 229 -1.08 33.11 -12.08
CA CYS A 229 -2.51 32.81 -11.97
C CYS A 229 -3.31 33.82 -11.14
N GLU A 230 -2.66 34.47 -10.18
CA GLU A 230 -3.31 35.27 -9.14
C GLU A 230 -2.46 36.48 -8.80
N GLU A 231 -3.07 37.52 -8.23
CA GLU A 231 -2.33 38.66 -7.73
C GLU A 231 -1.41 38.25 -6.57
N ARG A 232 -0.37 39.07 -6.33
CA ARG A 232 0.57 38.85 -5.23
C ARG A 232 -0.13 38.73 -3.88
N SER A 233 -1.17 39.54 -3.67
CA SER A 233 -1.98 39.56 -2.44
C SER A 233 -2.67 38.22 -2.19
N ASP A 234 -3.30 37.65 -3.22
CA ASP A 234 -4.00 36.37 -3.12
C ASP A 234 -3.05 35.18 -2.98
N THR A 235 -1.89 35.24 -3.64
CA THR A 235 -0.82 34.25 -3.45
C THR A 235 -0.32 34.27 -2.00
N LEU A 236 -0.12 35.46 -1.42
CA LEU A 236 0.28 35.62 -0.01
C LEU A 236 -0.77 35.06 0.95
N LYS A 237 -2.06 35.30 0.69
CA LYS A 237 -3.13 34.72 1.51
C LYS A 237 -3.09 33.20 1.48
N MET A 238 -3.03 32.59 0.29
CA MET A 238 -2.99 31.14 0.15
C MET A 238 -1.77 30.52 0.85
N VAL A 239 -0.58 31.08 0.64
CA VAL A 239 0.64 30.65 1.34
C VAL A 239 0.52 30.86 2.86
N GLY A 240 -0.17 31.92 3.29
CA GLY A 240 -0.44 32.20 4.71
C GLY A 240 -1.45 31.27 5.38
N LEU A 241 -2.26 30.53 4.62
CA LEU A 241 -3.19 29.52 5.15
C LEU A 241 -2.47 28.23 5.55
N VAL A 242 -1.28 27.97 4.99
CA VAL A 242 -0.44 26.84 5.35
C VAL A 242 0.12 27.04 6.75
N SER A 243 -0.15 26.12 7.67
CA SER A 243 0.33 26.19 9.05
C SER A 243 1.83 25.91 9.14
N PHE A 244 2.31 24.88 8.44
CA PHE A 244 3.72 24.47 8.45
C PHE A 244 4.19 24.05 7.06
N PHE A 245 5.39 24.49 6.67
CA PHE A 245 6.11 23.94 5.53
C PHE A 245 7.21 23.02 6.05
N LEU A 246 7.08 21.73 5.75
CA LEU A 246 7.77 20.65 6.43
C LEU A 246 8.75 19.93 5.49
N PRO A 247 10.05 19.89 5.85
CA PRO A 247 11.06 19.29 5.01
C PRO A 247 11.08 17.76 5.16
N PHE A 248 10.78 17.07 4.07
CA PHE A 248 11.10 15.66 3.88
C PHE A 248 12.44 15.58 3.15
N PHE A 249 13.51 15.52 3.93
CA PHE A 249 14.87 15.58 3.41
C PHE A 249 15.21 14.36 2.55
N PRO A 250 16.07 14.53 1.52
CA PRO A 250 16.75 13.44 0.86
C PRO A 250 17.30 12.41 1.87
N LEU A 251 17.07 11.13 1.59
CA LEU A 251 17.61 10.04 2.40
C LEU A 251 19.12 9.92 2.19
N GLU A 252 19.80 9.23 3.10
CA GLU A 252 21.25 9.02 3.04
C GLU A 252 21.50 7.52 3.14
N ARG A 253 22.71 7.07 2.79
CA ARG A 253 23.10 5.66 2.88
C ARG A 253 22.74 5.00 4.22
N ARG A 254 22.93 5.70 5.35
CA ARG A 254 22.56 5.19 6.69
C ARG A 254 21.06 4.90 6.83
N HIS A 255 20.21 5.74 6.24
CA HIS A 255 18.76 5.56 6.27
C HIS A 255 18.34 4.35 5.45
N ILE A 256 18.96 4.13 4.28
CA ILE A 256 18.73 2.95 3.44
C ILE A 256 19.12 1.66 4.17
N ARG A 257 20.27 1.64 4.86
CA ARG A 257 20.69 0.50 5.70
C ARG A 257 19.65 0.18 6.76
N GLN A 258 19.20 1.20 7.50
CA GLN A 258 18.19 1.06 8.55
C GLN A 258 16.87 0.51 7.98
N LEU A 259 16.45 0.98 6.80
CA LEU A 259 15.24 0.49 6.13
C LEU A 259 15.35 -0.99 5.71
N PHE A 260 16.50 -1.44 5.22
CA PHE A 260 16.73 -2.86 4.95
C PHE A 260 16.66 -3.71 6.22
N GLU A 261 17.30 -3.26 7.30
CA GLU A 261 17.21 -3.96 8.59
C GLU A 261 15.78 -4.02 9.11
N MET A 262 15.04 -2.91 9.06
CA MET A 262 13.62 -2.88 9.42
C MET A 262 12.83 -3.89 8.61
N ARG A 263 13.07 -3.97 7.30
CA ARG A 263 12.36 -4.91 6.44
C ARG A 263 12.72 -6.36 6.71
N LEU A 264 13.99 -6.66 7.01
CA LEU A 264 14.43 -7.99 7.45
C LEU A 264 13.80 -8.37 8.80
N ARG A 265 13.76 -7.45 9.78
CA ARG A 265 13.06 -7.66 11.06
C ARG A 265 11.58 -7.97 10.86
N GLU A 266 10.90 -7.22 9.98
CA GLU A 266 9.49 -7.46 9.65
C GLU A 266 9.27 -8.86 9.05
N ARG A 267 10.16 -9.31 8.15
CA ARG A 267 10.11 -10.67 7.59
C ARG A 267 10.37 -11.73 8.65
N GLY A 268 11.34 -11.51 9.54
CA GLY A 268 11.59 -12.42 10.66
C GLY A 268 10.38 -12.57 11.59
N ALA A 269 9.72 -11.46 11.92
CA ALA A 269 8.51 -11.47 12.73
C ALA A 269 7.35 -12.20 12.03
N GLU A 270 7.22 -12.05 10.71
CA GLU A 270 6.23 -12.77 9.90
C GLU A 270 6.48 -14.28 9.88
N LEU A 271 7.74 -14.71 9.72
CA LEU A 271 8.12 -16.14 9.77
C LEU A 271 7.85 -16.73 11.16
N HIS A 272 8.18 -16.00 12.22
CA HIS A 272 7.94 -16.43 13.58
C HIS A 272 6.44 -16.62 13.87
N LYS A 273 5.60 -15.65 13.47
CA LYS A 273 4.13 -15.75 13.58
C LYS A 273 3.55 -16.95 12.84
N ARG A 274 4.18 -17.38 11.74
CA ARG A 274 3.77 -18.56 10.96
C ARG A 274 4.34 -19.87 11.50
N GLY A 275 5.09 -19.84 12.61
CA GLY A 275 5.76 -21.01 13.18
C GLY A 275 6.89 -21.56 12.31
N ALA A 276 7.39 -20.80 11.33
CA ALA A 276 8.48 -21.23 10.46
C ALA A 276 9.87 -21.03 11.08
N GLY A 277 9.99 -20.30 12.19
CA GLY A 277 11.23 -20.01 12.90
C GLY A 277 11.62 -18.53 12.87
N GLY A 278 12.87 -18.24 13.28
CA GLY A 278 13.42 -16.88 13.31
C GLY A 278 14.27 -16.56 12.09
N LEU A 279 14.50 -15.27 11.84
CA LEU A 279 15.44 -14.79 10.83
C LEU A 279 16.58 -14.05 11.51
N ALA A 280 17.80 -14.47 11.24
CA ALA A 280 19.04 -13.77 11.60
C ALA A 280 19.83 -13.50 10.32
N TRP A 281 20.58 -12.40 10.30
CA TRP A 281 21.45 -12.02 9.20
C TRP A 281 22.74 -11.42 9.75
N SER A 282 23.81 -11.54 8.98
CA SER A 282 25.05 -10.85 9.27
C SER A 282 25.01 -9.42 8.70
N PRO A 283 25.84 -8.50 9.20
CA PRO A 283 25.93 -7.12 8.68
C PRO A 283 26.18 -7.06 7.16
N GLN A 284 26.95 -8.01 6.63
CA GLN A 284 27.29 -8.09 5.20
C GLN A 284 26.07 -8.28 4.29
N VAL A 285 24.96 -8.84 4.80
CA VAL A 285 23.71 -8.93 4.03
C VAL A 285 23.11 -7.54 3.81
N VAL A 286 23.14 -6.70 4.85
CA VAL A 286 22.64 -5.31 4.75
C VAL A 286 23.57 -4.47 3.89
N ASP A 287 24.89 -4.66 4.02
CA ASP A 287 25.90 -4.04 3.16
C ASP A 287 25.63 -4.38 1.70
N PHE A 288 25.52 -5.67 1.38
CA PHE A 288 25.21 -6.16 0.04
C PHE A 288 23.93 -5.55 -0.53
N LEU A 289 22.84 -5.53 0.25
CA LEU A 289 21.57 -4.94 -0.21
C LEU A 289 21.68 -3.43 -0.45
N THR A 290 22.41 -2.73 0.41
CA THR A 290 22.64 -1.28 0.30
C THR A 290 23.51 -0.95 -0.91
N GLU A 291 24.49 -1.78 -1.24
CA GLU A 291 25.33 -1.64 -2.45
C GLU A 291 24.55 -1.86 -3.76
N LYS A 292 23.34 -2.41 -3.72
CA LYS A 292 22.48 -2.57 -4.91
C LYS A 292 21.57 -1.38 -5.18
N VAL A 293 21.54 -0.39 -4.31
CA VAL A 293 20.79 0.86 -4.52
C VAL A 293 21.69 1.84 -5.28
N ASP A 294 21.12 2.56 -6.23
CA ASP A 294 21.84 3.59 -6.97
C ASP A 294 21.90 4.90 -6.18
N PHE A 295 23.11 5.46 -6.04
CA PHE A 295 23.36 6.70 -5.30
C PHE A 295 24.00 7.76 -6.20
N ASP A 296 23.56 9.00 -6.01
CA ASP A 296 24.27 10.20 -6.42
C ASP A 296 24.97 10.80 -5.17
N GLY A 297 26.29 10.65 -5.12
CA GLY A 297 27.07 10.93 -3.91
C GLY A 297 26.61 10.08 -2.71
N GLN A 298 26.06 10.75 -1.69
CA GLN A 298 25.55 10.10 -0.47
C GLN A 298 24.03 9.84 -0.47
N PHE A 299 23.33 10.29 -1.51
CA PHE A 299 21.86 10.30 -1.58
C PHE A 299 21.37 9.25 -2.60
N PRO A 300 20.38 8.41 -2.26
CA PRO A 300 19.82 7.44 -3.19
C PRO A 300 18.95 8.16 -4.24
N ILE A 301 19.12 7.81 -5.52
CA ILE A 301 18.49 8.52 -6.64
C ILE A 301 16.96 8.45 -6.57
N GLU A 302 16.41 7.28 -6.25
CA GLU A 302 14.96 7.07 -6.15
C GLU A 302 14.41 7.08 -4.71
N GLY A 303 15.18 7.63 -3.76
CA GLY A 303 14.83 7.55 -2.35
C GLY A 303 14.83 6.10 -1.86
N ALA A 304 13.79 5.71 -1.10
CA ALA A 304 13.63 4.37 -0.56
C ALA A 304 12.82 3.41 -1.47
N LYS A 305 12.41 3.83 -2.68
CA LYS A 305 11.53 3.01 -3.54
C LYS A 305 12.13 1.65 -3.87
N GLU A 306 13.44 1.59 -4.09
CA GLU A 306 14.16 0.38 -4.46
C GLU A 306 14.24 -0.66 -3.33
N VAL A 307 14.12 -0.26 -2.05
CA VAL A 307 14.29 -1.16 -0.90
C VAL A 307 13.33 -2.35 -0.99
N ALA A 308 12.06 -2.13 -1.33
CA ALA A 308 11.07 -3.19 -1.47
C ALA A 308 11.39 -4.13 -2.65
N THR A 309 11.82 -3.57 -3.77
CA THR A 309 12.20 -4.30 -4.99
C THR A 309 13.43 -5.17 -4.75
N LEU A 310 14.47 -4.63 -4.12
CA LEU A 310 15.70 -5.34 -3.81
C LEU A 310 15.49 -6.44 -2.77
N MET A 311 14.67 -6.19 -1.75
CA MET A 311 14.23 -7.23 -0.82
C MET A 311 13.49 -8.37 -1.54
N THR A 312 12.68 -8.04 -2.54
CA THR A 312 11.98 -9.04 -3.34
C THR A 312 12.96 -9.85 -4.21
N ARG A 313 13.89 -9.17 -4.86
CA ARG A 313 14.88 -9.75 -5.75
C ARG A 313 15.85 -10.69 -5.02
N TYR A 314 16.36 -10.26 -3.88
CA TYR A 314 17.47 -10.94 -3.21
C TYR A 314 17.08 -11.74 -1.95
N ALA A 315 16.02 -11.35 -1.23
CA ALA A 315 15.66 -11.99 0.04
C ALA A 315 14.36 -12.82 -0.04
N SER A 316 13.34 -12.38 -0.77
CA SER A 316 12.01 -13.02 -0.73
C SER A 316 11.99 -14.47 -1.22
N ARG A 317 12.74 -14.82 -2.28
CA ARG A 317 12.79 -16.22 -2.77
C ARG A 317 13.50 -17.14 -1.78
N PRO A 318 14.73 -16.86 -1.32
CA PRO A 318 15.40 -17.67 -0.29
C PRO A 318 14.55 -17.89 0.96
N LEU A 319 13.93 -16.82 1.48
CA LEU A 319 13.08 -16.91 2.68
C LEU A 319 11.86 -17.81 2.48
N ARG A 320 11.19 -17.75 1.31
CA ARG A 320 10.04 -18.62 1.01
C ARG A 320 10.45 -20.09 0.91
N LEU A 321 11.55 -20.38 0.21
CA LEU A 321 12.04 -21.76 0.06
C LEU A 321 12.44 -22.36 1.41
N TRP A 322 13.14 -21.58 2.24
CA TRP A 322 13.51 -22.00 3.58
C TRP A 322 12.29 -22.25 4.47
N ALA A 323 11.31 -21.33 4.47
CA ALA A 323 10.10 -21.48 5.27
C ALA A 323 9.29 -22.72 4.88
N ALA A 324 9.20 -23.02 3.58
CA ALA A 324 8.54 -24.23 3.09
C ALA A 324 9.26 -25.50 3.54
N ALA A 325 10.60 -25.52 3.49
CA ALA A 325 11.40 -26.64 3.98
C ALA A 325 11.22 -26.87 5.49
N GLN A 326 11.19 -25.81 6.30
CA GLN A 326 10.94 -25.92 7.75
C GLN A 326 9.55 -26.49 8.06
N GLN A 327 8.53 -26.06 7.34
CA GLN A 327 7.17 -26.57 7.50
C GLN A 327 7.07 -28.05 7.11
N ALA A 328 7.71 -28.46 6.01
CA ALA A 328 7.76 -29.87 5.59
C ALA A 328 8.46 -30.75 6.64
N ALA A 329 9.60 -30.31 7.18
CA ALA A 329 10.32 -31.02 8.23
C ALA A 329 9.47 -31.17 9.51
N ALA A 330 8.77 -30.11 9.92
CA ALA A 330 7.91 -30.16 11.09
C ALA A 330 6.70 -31.10 10.91
N GLN A 331 6.14 -31.18 9.68
CA GLN A 331 5.05 -32.10 9.36
C GLN A 331 5.52 -33.57 9.39
N GLN A 332 6.70 -33.87 8.82
CA GLN A 332 7.28 -35.20 8.87
C GLN A 332 7.54 -35.68 10.30
N GLN A 333 8.07 -34.80 11.17
CA GLN A 333 8.29 -35.12 12.58
C GLN A 333 6.97 -35.41 13.33
N LYS A 334 5.90 -34.65 13.05
CA LYS A 334 4.57 -34.90 13.63
C LYS A 334 3.98 -36.24 13.17
N GLN A 335 4.12 -36.59 11.89
CA GLN A 335 3.66 -37.88 11.36
C GLN A 335 4.43 -39.05 12.00
N GLN A 336 5.75 -38.94 12.15
CA GLN A 336 6.57 -39.96 12.80
C GLN A 336 6.20 -40.14 14.28
N GLN A 337 5.89 -39.06 15.01
CA GLN A 337 5.44 -39.13 16.41
C GLN A 337 4.03 -39.75 16.54
N GLN A 338 3.10 -39.44 15.62
CA GLN A 338 1.77 -40.06 15.62
C GLN A 338 1.82 -41.56 15.32
N HIS A 339 2.66 -41.99 14.38
CA HIS A 339 2.87 -43.43 14.11
C HIS A 339 3.53 -44.16 15.28
N LYS A 340 4.39 -43.49 16.06
CA LYS A 340 5.03 -44.08 17.25
C LYS A 340 4.06 -44.24 18.43
N TRP A 341 3.05 -43.37 18.54
CA TRP A 341 2.02 -43.45 19.59
C TRP A 341 0.91 -44.46 19.23
N SER A 342 0.54 -44.60 17.95
CA SER A 342 -0.42 -45.63 17.52
C SER A 342 0.16 -47.06 17.53
N GLY A 343 1.49 -47.21 17.60
CA GLY A 343 2.20 -48.49 17.67
C GLY A 343 2.49 -49.02 19.07
N SER A 344 2.12 -48.33 20.16
CA SER A 344 2.44 -48.78 21.54
C SER A 344 1.26 -49.39 22.31
N GLY A 345 0.25 -49.90 21.62
CA GLY A 345 -0.84 -50.70 22.18
C GLY A 345 -0.78 -52.15 21.69
N GLY A 346 0.15 -52.94 22.22
CA GLY A 346 0.26 -54.37 21.89
C GLY A 346 1.54 -55.02 22.44
N SER A 347 1.38 -55.81 23.49
CA SER A 347 2.31 -56.66 24.24
C SER A 347 3.44 -57.39 23.47
N GLY A 348 4.58 -57.61 24.15
CA GLY A 348 5.32 -58.88 24.05
C GLY A 348 6.86 -58.83 24.02
N SER A 349 7.49 -59.07 25.18
CA SER A 349 8.72 -59.86 25.44
C SER A 349 9.99 -59.79 24.55
N SER A 350 11.10 -59.45 25.24
CA SER A 350 12.46 -60.04 25.19
C SER A 350 13.15 -60.36 23.84
N GLY A 351 14.32 -59.76 23.61
CA GLY A 351 15.29 -60.25 22.64
C GLY A 351 16.53 -59.35 22.51
N SER A 352 17.67 -59.89 22.90
CA SER A 352 19.03 -59.34 22.90
C SER A 352 19.55 -58.71 21.60
N GLY A 353 20.48 -57.75 21.73
CA GLY A 353 21.64 -57.66 20.82
C GLY A 353 22.07 -56.27 20.37
N GLY A 354 23.24 -55.83 20.83
CA GLY A 354 24.17 -54.97 20.08
C GLY A 354 23.93 -53.46 20.13
N ALA A 355 24.65 -52.75 21.01
CA ALA A 355 24.72 -51.29 21.03
C ALA A 355 26.11 -50.82 20.58
N ALA A 356 26.16 -50.01 19.51
CA ALA A 356 26.98 -48.81 19.31
C ALA A 356 26.82 -48.27 17.86
N PRO A 357 27.05 -46.98 17.56
CA PRO A 357 27.11 -45.80 18.44
C PRO A 357 26.10 -44.70 18.03
N ALA A 358 25.78 -43.83 18.99
CA ALA A 358 25.16 -42.54 18.76
C ALA A 358 26.19 -41.45 19.05
N GLU A 359 26.50 -40.60 18.06
CA GLU A 359 27.14 -39.30 18.24
C GLU A 359 26.87 -38.51 16.93
N ALA A 360 25.92 -37.59 16.94
CA ALA A 360 26.06 -36.19 17.32
C ALA A 360 26.10 -35.29 16.06
N LEU A 361 24.90 -34.92 15.60
CA LEU A 361 24.67 -33.77 14.74
C LEU A 361 24.84 -32.50 15.58
N SER A 362 25.90 -31.73 15.32
CA SER A 362 25.94 -30.31 15.64
C SER A 362 26.58 -29.57 14.46
N GLY A 363 25.89 -28.55 13.94
CA GLY A 363 26.41 -27.70 12.86
C GLY A 363 25.55 -27.68 11.59
N GLY A 364 24.30 -27.24 11.69
CA GLY A 364 23.43 -27.01 10.53
C GLY A 364 23.61 -25.62 9.92
N HIS A 365 24.73 -25.39 9.22
CA HIS A 365 24.85 -24.31 8.23
C HIS A 365 24.81 -24.94 6.84
N MET A 366 23.94 -24.47 5.94
CA MET A 366 23.93 -24.99 4.57
C MET A 366 23.91 -23.88 3.50
N ARG A 367 24.90 -24.00 2.60
CA ARG A 367 25.08 -23.32 1.32
C ARG A 367 24.05 -23.83 0.31
N VAL A 368 23.54 -22.92 -0.53
CA VAL A 368 22.48 -23.19 -1.50
C VAL A 368 23.02 -23.91 -2.75
N GLY A 369 22.45 -25.07 -3.08
CA GLY A 369 22.53 -25.73 -4.38
C GLY A 369 21.13 -25.93 -4.96
N LEU A 370 20.90 -25.49 -6.19
CA LEU A 370 19.63 -25.53 -6.92
C LEU A 370 19.51 -26.83 -7.72
N MET A 371 18.31 -27.43 -7.75
CA MET A 371 17.91 -28.33 -8.84
C MET A 371 16.51 -28.00 -9.37
N VAL A 372 16.35 -28.19 -10.68
CA VAL A 372 15.26 -27.78 -11.56
C VAL A 372 14.34 -28.99 -11.79
N ALA A 373 13.04 -28.86 -11.51
CA ALA A 373 12.02 -29.88 -11.81
C ALA A 373 11.31 -29.57 -13.15
N SER A 374 10.85 -30.61 -13.85
CA SER A 374 10.25 -30.48 -15.18
C SER A 374 8.78 -29.96 -15.13
N PRO A 375 8.27 -29.29 -16.19
CA PRO A 375 6.90 -28.76 -16.22
C PRO A 375 5.81 -29.82 -15.98
N ALA A 376 6.03 -31.04 -16.47
CA ALA A 376 5.11 -32.16 -16.32
C ALA A 376 5.02 -32.64 -14.86
N GLU A 377 6.14 -32.65 -14.14
CA GLU A 377 6.16 -33.01 -12.71
C GLU A 377 5.39 -32.00 -11.86
N VAL A 378 5.49 -30.71 -12.19
CA VAL A 378 4.77 -29.65 -11.48
C VAL A 378 3.27 -29.72 -11.73
N LEU A 379 2.85 -29.94 -12.98
CA LEU A 379 1.44 -30.05 -13.33
C LEU A 379 0.78 -31.33 -12.77
N HIS A 380 1.50 -32.46 -12.76
CA HIS A 380 1.03 -33.70 -12.14
C HIS A 380 0.90 -33.55 -10.61
N ALA A 381 1.87 -32.87 -9.97
CA ALA A 381 1.79 -32.57 -8.54
C ALA A 381 0.58 -31.66 -8.22
N LEU A 382 0.33 -30.63 -9.03
CA LEU A 382 -0.84 -29.77 -8.89
C LEU A 382 -2.16 -30.52 -9.06
N TRP A 383 -2.21 -31.53 -9.94
CA TRP A 383 -3.40 -32.34 -10.18
C TRP A 383 -3.71 -33.27 -9.01
N SER A 384 -2.67 -33.90 -8.46
CA SER A 384 -2.78 -34.78 -7.29
C SER A 384 -3.22 -34.06 -6.00
N GLY A 385 -3.10 -32.73 -5.94
CA GLY A 385 -3.42 -31.91 -4.75
C GLY A 385 -4.91 -31.57 -4.55
N GLY A 386 -5.80 -32.06 -5.43
CA GLY A 386 -7.25 -31.95 -5.25
C GLY A 386 -7.84 -30.54 -5.38
N ILE A 387 -8.95 -30.27 -4.70
CA ILE A 387 -9.74 -29.03 -4.91
C ILE A 387 -9.00 -27.75 -4.49
N TRP A 388 -8.03 -27.86 -3.58
CA TRP A 388 -7.29 -26.74 -2.99
C TRP A 388 -6.20 -26.20 -3.93
N THR A 389 -5.62 -27.05 -4.78
CA THR A 389 -4.60 -26.66 -5.77
C THR A 389 -5.20 -26.13 -7.08
N ARG A 390 -6.53 -26.23 -7.27
CA ARG A 390 -7.25 -25.65 -8.43
C ARG A 390 -6.98 -24.16 -8.60
N ARG A 391 -6.82 -23.43 -7.49
CA ARG A 391 -6.47 -22.00 -7.48
C ARG A 391 -5.00 -21.71 -7.78
N LEU A 392 -4.17 -22.69 -8.09
CA LEU A 392 -2.77 -22.48 -8.46
C LEU A 392 -2.53 -22.72 -9.96
N TYR A 393 -3.49 -23.36 -10.66
CA TYR A 393 -3.40 -23.62 -12.10
C TYR A 393 -3.31 -22.35 -12.93
N ALA A 394 -4.19 -21.37 -12.68
CA ALA A 394 -4.09 -20.14 -13.45
C ALA A 394 -2.85 -19.31 -13.10
N ASP A 395 -2.28 -19.44 -11.89
CA ASP A 395 -1.03 -18.72 -11.55
C ASP A 395 0.16 -19.38 -12.24
N TYR A 396 0.14 -20.73 -12.34
CA TYR A 396 1.09 -21.48 -13.13
C TYR A 396 1.01 -21.13 -14.62
N VAL A 397 -0.21 -21.12 -15.19
CA VAL A 397 -0.43 -20.74 -16.59
C VAL A 397 0.03 -19.30 -16.83
N ILE A 398 -0.39 -18.32 -16.02
CA ILE A 398 0.06 -16.92 -16.13
C ILE A 398 1.59 -16.81 -16.14
N ALA A 399 2.27 -17.53 -15.26
CA ALA A 399 3.72 -17.43 -15.12
C ALA A 399 4.52 -18.13 -16.24
N ARG A 400 3.86 -18.94 -17.07
CA ARG A 400 4.51 -19.79 -18.08
C ARG A 400 4.05 -19.52 -19.51
N LEU A 401 3.14 -18.57 -19.72
CA LEU A 401 2.76 -18.17 -21.06
C LEU A 401 3.96 -17.55 -21.81
N PRO A 402 4.10 -17.83 -23.13
CA PRO A 402 3.27 -18.73 -23.93
C PRO A 402 3.59 -20.21 -23.65
N LEU A 403 2.56 -21.05 -23.54
CA LEU A 403 2.71 -22.50 -23.39
C LEU A 403 2.78 -23.18 -24.76
N SER A 404 3.57 -24.24 -24.88
CA SER A 404 3.56 -25.15 -26.04
C SER A 404 2.29 -26.02 -26.05
N ASP A 405 1.98 -26.66 -27.18
CA ASP A 405 0.79 -27.54 -27.29
C ASP A 405 0.87 -28.72 -26.32
N ALA A 406 2.06 -29.31 -26.13
CA ALA A 406 2.29 -30.38 -25.16
C ALA A 406 2.07 -29.92 -23.70
N GLU A 407 2.39 -28.66 -23.39
CA GLU A 407 2.12 -28.09 -22.06
C GLU A 407 0.64 -27.74 -21.88
N TRP A 408 -0.06 -27.35 -22.95
CA TRP A 408 -1.51 -27.16 -22.95
C TRP A 408 -2.26 -28.47 -22.75
N GLU A 409 -1.79 -29.60 -23.30
CA GLU A 409 -2.37 -30.93 -23.04
C GLU A 409 -2.26 -31.34 -21.57
N ALA A 410 -1.21 -30.90 -20.88
CA ALA A 410 -1.03 -31.14 -19.45
C ALA A 410 -1.91 -30.23 -18.55
N VAL A 411 -2.56 -29.21 -19.11
CA VAL A 411 -3.56 -28.39 -18.38
C VAL A 411 -4.90 -29.12 -18.39
N PRO A 412 -5.47 -29.46 -17.22
CA PRO A 412 -6.71 -30.22 -17.16
C PRO A 412 -7.91 -29.50 -17.79
N SER A 413 -8.76 -30.27 -18.45
CA SER A 413 -10.04 -29.80 -19.00
C SER A 413 -11.20 -30.68 -18.52
N PRO A 414 -12.27 -30.12 -17.94
CA PRO A 414 -12.46 -28.71 -17.61
C PRO A 414 -11.81 -28.30 -16.28
N CYS A 415 -11.20 -27.10 -16.23
CA CYS A 415 -10.58 -26.56 -15.02
C CYS A 415 -11.19 -25.20 -14.62
N GLY A 416 -11.78 -25.16 -13.42
CA GLY A 416 -12.41 -23.96 -12.87
C GLY A 416 -11.38 -22.93 -12.37
N GLY A 417 -11.64 -21.65 -12.62
CA GLY A 417 -10.78 -20.55 -12.17
C GLY A 417 -9.66 -20.16 -13.14
N LEU A 418 -9.55 -20.82 -14.30
CA LEU A 418 -8.61 -20.46 -15.37
C LEU A 418 -8.86 -19.06 -15.98
N GLY A 419 -10.07 -18.52 -15.84
CA GLY A 419 -10.45 -17.23 -16.45
C GLY A 419 -9.60 -16.04 -16.00
N ARG A 420 -8.95 -16.10 -14.83
CA ARG A 420 -8.04 -15.05 -14.37
C ARG A 420 -6.73 -14.97 -15.17
N ALA A 421 -6.40 -16.04 -15.91
CA ALA A 421 -5.23 -16.09 -16.79
C ALA A 421 -5.53 -15.57 -18.21
N LEU A 422 -6.79 -15.21 -18.49
CA LEU A 422 -7.23 -14.71 -19.80
C LEU A 422 -6.56 -13.38 -20.20
N PRO A 423 -6.39 -12.37 -19.32
CA PRO A 423 -5.69 -11.14 -19.69
C PRO A 423 -4.24 -11.42 -20.14
N ALA A 424 -3.51 -12.23 -19.37
CA ALA A 424 -2.15 -12.62 -19.72
C ALA A 424 -2.10 -13.42 -21.04
N ALA A 425 -3.04 -14.35 -21.27
CA ALA A 425 -3.08 -15.10 -22.53
C ALA A 425 -3.40 -14.21 -23.74
N LEU A 426 -4.27 -13.21 -23.58
CA LEU A 426 -4.61 -12.23 -24.62
C LEU A 426 -3.43 -11.30 -24.94
N ASP A 427 -2.65 -10.91 -23.93
CA ASP A 427 -1.44 -10.11 -24.09
C ASP A 427 -0.36 -10.87 -24.90
N HIS A 428 -0.36 -12.21 -24.82
CA HIS A 428 0.59 -13.05 -25.57
C HIS A 428 0.12 -13.38 -27.00
N SER A 429 -1.02 -14.07 -27.20
CA SER A 429 -1.52 -14.35 -28.54
C SER A 429 -2.98 -14.82 -28.59
N ALA A 430 -3.59 -14.73 -29.77
CA ALA A 430 -4.93 -15.26 -30.02
C ALA A 430 -5.04 -16.77 -29.72
N GLY A 431 -4.05 -17.54 -30.17
CA GLY A 431 -4.05 -19.00 -30.01
C GLY A 431 -3.89 -19.42 -28.55
N GLN A 432 -3.10 -18.68 -27.74
CA GLN A 432 -2.96 -18.95 -26.30
C GLN A 432 -4.27 -18.69 -25.56
N ALA A 433 -4.98 -17.60 -25.90
CA ALA A 433 -6.29 -17.32 -25.35
C ALA A 433 -7.32 -18.40 -25.76
N GLU A 434 -7.28 -18.87 -26.99
CA GLU A 434 -8.19 -19.94 -27.47
C GLU A 434 -7.97 -21.27 -26.74
N GLN A 435 -6.71 -21.70 -26.58
CA GLN A 435 -6.35 -22.90 -25.82
C GLN A 435 -6.73 -22.80 -24.33
N LEU A 436 -6.68 -21.59 -23.75
CA LEU A 436 -7.11 -21.34 -22.38
C LEU A 436 -8.63 -21.48 -22.25
N LEU A 437 -9.37 -20.92 -23.21
CA LEU A 437 -10.83 -20.88 -23.20
C LEU A 437 -11.45 -22.26 -23.45
N SER A 438 -10.85 -23.10 -24.29
CA SER A 438 -11.31 -24.48 -24.53
C SER A 438 -11.27 -25.37 -23.28
N ARG A 439 -10.55 -24.94 -22.23
CA ARG A 439 -10.38 -25.67 -20.96
C ARG A 439 -11.15 -25.05 -19.78
N MET A 440 -11.85 -23.93 -19.99
CA MET A 440 -12.64 -23.27 -18.96
C MET A 440 -14.04 -23.87 -18.82
N LEU A 441 -14.52 -24.02 -17.57
CA LEU A 441 -15.93 -24.27 -17.29
C LEU A 441 -16.64 -22.94 -16.98
N LEU A 442 -17.38 -22.37 -17.93
CA LEU A 442 -18.17 -21.14 -17.74
C LEU A 442 -19.66 -21.46 -17.49
N PRO A 443 -20.26 -21.05 -16.35
CA PRO A 443 -21.70 -21.15 -16.12
C PRO A 443 -22.52 -20.38 -17.17
N ARG A 444 -23.74 -20.87 -17.48
CA ARG A 444 -24.65 -20.26 -18.49
C ARG A 444 -24.90 -18.76 -18.27
N ALA A 445 -24.97 -18.31 -17.01
CA ALA A 445 -25.18 -16.91 -16.66
C ALA A 445 -23.99 -16.00 -17.03
N GLU A 446 -22.76 -16.49 -16.91
CA GLU A 446 -21.56 -15.73 -17.27
C GLU A 446 -21.39 -15.66 -18.79
N LYS A 447 -21.73 -16.73 -19.51
CA LYS A 447 -21.82 -16.71 -20.98
C LYS A 447 -22.81 -15.65 -21.48
N ALA A 448 -23.98 -15.54 -20.84
CA ALA A 448 -24.97 -14.54 -21.20
C ALA A 448 -24.47 -13.10 -20.97
N ARG A 449 -23.77 -12.84 -19.85
CA ARG A 449 -23.18 -11.53 -19.55
C ARG A 449 -22.10 -11.11 -20.55
N LEU A 450 -21.22 -12.05 -20.91
CA LEU A 450 -20.19 -11.82 -21.92
C LEU A 450 -20.79 -11.53 -23.31
N ARG A 451 -21.86 -12.24 -23.67
CA ARG A 451 -22.60 -11.99 -24.92
C ARG A 451 -23.21 -10.59 -24.96
N THR A 452 -23.85 -10.16 -23.86
CA THR A 452 -24.41 -8.81 -23.74
C THR A 452 -23.33 -7.74 -23.86
N LEU A 453 -22.19 -7.93 -23.19
CA LEU A 453 -21.05 -7.02 -23.26
C LEU A 453 -20.51 -6.88 -24.70
N ALA A 454 -20.34 -7.98 -25.42
CA ALA A 454 -19.92 -7.96 -26.83
C ALA A 454 -20.89 -7.19 -27.73
N LEU A 455 -22.20 -7.38 -27.54
CA LEU A 455 -23.23 -6.68 -28.31
C LEU A 455 -23.24 -5.17 -28.03
N CYS A 456 -23.04 -4.77 -26.78
CA CYS A 456 -22.90 -3.37 -26.38
C CYS A 456 -21.66 -2.71 -27.02
N LEU A 457 -20.51 -3.39 -26.97
CA LEU A 457 -19.27 -2.93 -27.61
C LEU A 457 -19.42 -2.78 -29.13
N ALA A 458 -20.06 -3.75 -29.79
CA ALA A 458 -20.30 -3.68 -31.23
C ALA A 458 -21.25 -2.52 -31.62
N ARG A 459 -22.24 -2.20 -30.76
CA ARG A 459 -23.14 -1.06 -30.97
C ARG A 459 -22.43 0.28 -30.82
N GLU A 460 -21.60 0.43 -29.79
CA GLU A 460 -20.82 1.65 -29.57
C GLU A 460 -19.74 1.84 -30.65
N GLN A 461 -19.14 0.75 -31.14
CA GLN A 461 -18.21 0.80 -32.27
C GLN A 461 -18.83 1.41 -33.53
N ARG A 462 -20.07 1.01 -33.87
CA ARG A 462 -20.81 1.58 -35.02
C ARG A 462 -21.22 3.03 -34.78
N ARG A 463 -21.60 3.38 -33.54
CA ARG A 463 -22.02 4.73 -33.15
C ARG A 463 -20.85 5.72 -33.26
N LEU A 464 -19.68 5.33 -32.77
CA LEU A 464 -18.50 6.20 -32.70
C LEU A 464 -17.64 6.17 -33.97
N ARG A 465 -17.95 5.29 -34.94
CA ARG A 465 -17.16 5.05 -36.18
C ARG A 465 -15.68 4.78 -35.92
N VAL A 466 -15.35 4.28 -34.73
CA VAL A 466 -13.99 3.88 -34.35
C VAL A 466 -13.79 2.41 -34.72
N ILE A 467 -12.69 2.06 -35.37
CA ILE A 467 -12.30 0.66 -35.57
C ILE A 467 -11.60 0.21 -34.29
N LEU A 468 -12.33 -0.47 -33.41
CA LEU A 468 -11.71 -1.16 -32.28
C LEU A 468 -10.76 -2.24 -32.84
N PRO A 469 -9.53 -2.39 -32.31
CA PRO A 469 -8.65 -3.47 -32.71
C PRO A 469 -9.37 -4.82 -32.59
N SER A 470 -9.19 -5.70 -33.58
CA SER A 470 -9.89 -6.97 -33.83
C SER A 470 -9.78 -8.04 -32.72
N LEU A 471 -9.42 -7.65 -31.51
CA LEU A 471 -9.16 -8.51 -30.37
C LEU A 471 -10.34 -8.61 -29.40
N ALA A 472 -11.08 -7.52 -29.15
CA ALA A 472 -12.11 -7.53 -28.11
C ALA A 472 -13.46 -8.06 -28.64
N VAL A 473 -13.95 -7.54 -29.76
CA VAL A 473 -15.33 -7.84 -30.22
C VAL A 473 -15.43 -9.21 -30.90
N GLN A 474 -14.52 -9.53 -31.83
CA GLN A 474 -14.52 -10.83 -32.53
C GLN A 474 -14.20 -12.00 -31.59
N ARG A 475 -13.31 -11.80 -30.59
CA ARG A 475 -12.91 -12.87 -29.67
C ARG A 475 -13.90 -13.06 -28.52
N VAL A 476 -14.60 -12.00 -28.07
CA VAL A 476 -15.74 -12.15 -27.15
C VAL A 476 -16.97 -12.76 -27.85
N LEU A 477 -17.14 -12.55 -29.16
CA LEU A 477 -18.15 -13.26 -29.95
C LEU A 477 -17.81 -14.75 -30.15
N ALA A 478 -16.53 -15.10 -30.31
CA ALA A 478 -16.07 -16.50 -30.33
C ALA A 478 -16.36 -17.24 -29.01
N LEU A 479 -16.29 -16.56 -27.87
CA LEU A 479 -16.72 -17.08 -26.55
C LEU A 479 -18.20 -17.50 -26.49
N CYS A 480 -19.03 -17.01 -27.42
CA CYS A 480 -20.48 -17.24 -27.43
C CYS A 480 -20.95 -18.30 -28.43
N LEU A 481 -20.09 -18.73 -29.36
CA LEU A 481 -20.45 -19.63 -30.48
C LEU A 481 -20.03 -21.10 -30.26
N LEU A 482 -19.21 -21.40 -29.26
CA LEU A 482 -18.90 -22.78 -28.88
C LEU A 482 -19.95 -23.28 -27.87
N ASN A 483 -20.91 -24.03 -28.42
CA ASN A 483 -22.07 -24.71 -27.83
C ASN A 483 -23.39 -23.92 -27.87
N SER A 484 -23.95 -23.78 -29.08
CA SER A 484 -25.27 -24.38 -29.34
C SER A 484 -25.15 -25.90 -29.30
#